data_AF-A0A945CFF9-F1
#
_entry.id   AF-A0A945CFF9-F1
#
_cell.length_a   1.000
_cell.length_b   1.000
_cell.length_c   1.000
_cell.angle_alpha   90.00
_cell.angle_beta   90.00
_cell.angle_gamma   90.00
#
_symmetry.space_group_name_H-M   'P 1'
#
loop_
_entity.id
_entity.type
_entity.pdbx_description
1 polymer ?
#
loop_
_entity_poly.entity_id
_entity_poly.type
_entity_poly.pdbx_seq_one_letter_code
_entity_poly.pdbx_strand_id
1 'polypeptide(L)'
;IKLEQNYRSKNNILNAANAIIENNNDRLGKNLWTASGDGDLIKQYTALDDRSETAFILDEIKMRHRAGADYNQIAILYRNNAQSRVIEMAMVSNNIPYRVYGGLRFFERAEIKSSLAYLRLINNKRDDNAFMRIVNFPTRGIGARAIEQMQGHAKKSDCSLWEGAKIFISESKNLKVSAFIQLIQSIEDQVHGTNIDESIDIINSHSGLKDHYLKDKDGSSRVENLNELVSAAKSFLNEDRDVISEEEPNKKNSLALAEFLDFTSLESGELQASASEDALQLMTIHSSKGLEFDTVFITGLEDGLCPHERSLNENNGLEEERRLMYVAITRAKNKLYLTLSQSRMTYGQPNYNLPSRFLDEIPESLIKKINVPINNSNSIGSSYRNNSANSFKKPSKQISNNQYEIKIGSMVKHDKFGGGTVIGYEGNENDLRIEIKFQNHGIKMLAMEYAKLTKV
;
A
#
# COMPACT_ATOMS: atom_id res chain seq x y z
N ILE A 1 27.82 29.90 -15.30
CA ILE A 1 26.66 30.66 -14.76
C ILE A 1 25.93 29.75 -13.77
N LYS A 2 25.77 30.16 -12.50
CA LYS A 2 25.02 29.40 -11.49
C LYS A 2 23.63 30.02 -11.34
N LEU A 3 22.56 29.22 -11.51
CA LEU A 3 21.17 29.66 -11.34
C LEU A 3 20.68 29.33 -9.92
N GLU A 4 20.80 30.25 -8.98
CA GLU A 4 20.54 30.01 -7.54
C GLU A 4 19.17 30.50 -7.07
N GLN A 5 18.47 31.31 -7.87
CA GLN A 5 17.16 31.82 -7.52
C GLN A 5 16.05 30.87 -7.98
N ASN A 6 15.19 30.45 -7.05
CA ASN A 6 13.99 29.66 -7.27
C ASN A 6 12.77 30.59 -7.35
N TYR A 7 11.96 30.43 -8.40
CA TYR A 7 10.76 31.23 -8.65
C TYR A 7 9.45 30.45 -8.41
N ARG A 8 9.55 29.18 -8.00
CA ARG A 8 8.40 28.26 -7.84
C ARG A 8 7.93 28.23 -6.39
N SER A 9 8.82 27.86 -5.49
CA SER A 9 8.49 27.47 -4.12
C SER A 9 8.68 28.63 -3.14
N LYS A 10 7.86 28.65 -2.08
CA LYS A 10 8.04 29.53 -0.91
C LYS A 10 9.26 29.14 -0.08
N ASN A 11 9.72 30.06 0.77
CA ASN A 11 10.99 29.93 1.49
C ASN A 11 11.00 28.72 2.43
N ASN A 12 9.93 28.48 3.19
CA ASN A 12 9.88 27.36 4.13
C ASN A 12 10.04 26.00 3.44
N ILE A 13 9.40 25.83 2.27
CA ILE A 13 9.51 24.61 1.44
C ILE A 13 10.93 24.46 0.88
N LEU A 14 11.51 25.56 0.38
CA LEU A 14 12.84 25.55 -0.20
C LEU A 14 13.93 25.27 0.84
N ASN A 15 13.80 25.85 2.03
CA ASN A 15 14.70 25.64 3.16
C ASN A 15 14.65 24.18 3.64
N ALA A 16 13.46 23.58 3.72
CA ALA A 16 13.34 22.16 4.03
C ALA A 16 14.01 21.27 2.97
N ALA A 17 13.83 21.59 1.68
CA ALA A 17 14.50 20.87 0.60
C ALA A 17 16.04 21.00 0.70
N ASN A 18 16.54 22.22 0.92
CA ASN A 18 17.97 22.47 1.09
C ASN A 18 18.54 21.70 2.27
N ALA A 19 17.84 21.65 3.42
CA ALA A 19 18.28 20.92 4.61
C ALA A 19 18.46 19.42 4.36
N ILE A 20 17.52 18.78 3.66
CA ILE A 20 17.64 17.36 3.29
C ILE A 20 18.84 17.14 2.38
N ILE A 21 18.98 17.95 1.32
CA ILE A 21 20.04 17.74 0.32
C ILE A 21 21.44 18.16 0.82
N GLU A 22 21.53 18.90 1.93
CA GLU A 22 22.78 19.21 2.63
C GLU A 22 23.41 17.99 3.31
N ASN A 23 22.62 16.96 3.63
CA ASN A 23 23.11 15.71 4.23
C ASN A 23 23.80 14.75 3.23
N ASN A 24 23.92 15.13 1.95
CA ASN A 24 24.66 14.37 0.94
C ASN A 24 26.10 14.87 0.83
N ASN A 25 27.06 13.95 0.85
CA ASN A 25 28.49 14.29 0.90
C ASN A 25 29.03 14.72 -0.48
N ASP A 26 28.54 14.12 -1.56
CA ASP A 26 29.04 14.34 -2.93
C ASP A 26 28.34 15.49 -3.67
N ARG A 27 28.01 16.60 -2.98
CA ARG A 27 27.26 17.72 -3.56
C ARG A 27 28.16 18.86 -4.04
N LEU A 28 27.88 19.34 -5.25
CA LEU A 28 28.35 20.64 -5.74
C LEU A 28 27.57 21.76 -5.02
N GLY A 29 28.11 22.27 -3.91
CA GLY A 29 27.49 23.26 -3.01
C GLY A 29 26.78 24.41 -3.73
N LYS A 30 25.45 24.30 -3.83
CA LYS A 30 24.57 25.26 -4.51
C LYS A 30 23.29 25.40 -3.71
N ASN A 31 23.16 26.47 -2.94
CA ASN A 31 21.95 26.71 -2.14
C ASN A 31 20.97 27.57 -2.93
N LEU A 32 19.74 27.07 -3.06
CA LEU A 32 18.68 27.82 -3.74
C LEU A 32 18.00 28.76 -2.74
N TRP A 33 17.69 29.97 -3.18
CA TRP A 33 16.91 30.95 -2.41
C TRP A 33 15.71 31.46 -3.22
N THR A 34 14.69 32.01 -2.56
CA THR A 34 13.47 32.52 -3.20
C THR A 34 13.12 33.90 -2.66
N ALA A 35 12.55 34.76 -3.51
CA ALA A 35 12.03 36.08 -3.14
C ALA A 35 10.52 36.06 -2.86
N SER A 36 9.88 34.89 -2.92
CA SER A 36 8.41 34.75 -2.92
C SER A 36 7.76 34.83 -1.54
N GLY A 37 8.52 35.21 -0.50
CA GLY A 37 8.10 35.20 0.90
C GLY A 37 8.17 33.82 1.55
N ASP A 38 7.96 33.78 2.87
CA ASP A 38 8.19 32.58 3.67
C ASP A 38 7.16 31.47 3.43
N GLY A 39 5.90 31.85 3.22
CA GLY A 39 4.78 30.92 3.03
C GLY A 39 4.35 30.24 4.33
N ASP A 40 3.49 29.23 4.20
CA ASP A 40 3.01 28.45 5.34
C ASP A 40 4.11 27.51 5.87
N LEU A 41 4.00 27.10 7.13
CA LEU A 41 4.79 25.98 7.67
C LEU A 41 4.37 24.67 7.01
N ILE A 42 5.34 23.76 6.87
CA ILE A 42 5.11 22.42 6.32
C ILE A 42 4.28 21.63 7.32
N LYS A 43 3.14 21.11 6.87
CA LYS A 43 2.23 20.34 7.73
C LYS A 43 2.69 18.89 7.80
N GLN A 44 2.92 18.37 9.01
CA GLN A 44 3.23 16.97 9.24
C GLN A 44 2.06 16.27 9.95
N TYR A 45 1.66 15.10 9.45
CA TYR A 45 0.61 14.27 10.05
C TYR A 45 1.09 12.83 10.24
N THR A 46 0.78 12.26 11.41
CA THR A 46 1.08 10.85 11.72
C THR A 46 -0.20 10.07 11.90
N ALA A 47 -0.54 9.22 10.95
CA ALA A 47 -1.73 8.36 10.99
C ALA A 47 -1.49 7.09 11.83
N LEU A 48 -2.57 6.46 12.29
CA LEU A 48 -2.51 5.13 12.91
C LEU A 48 -2.26 4.04 11.86
N ASP A 49 -2.98 4.13 10.74
CA ASP A 49 -2.88 3.23 9.60
C ASP A 49 -2.95 3.97 8.26
N ASP A 50 -2.69 3.25 7.16
CA ASP A 50 -2.71 3.75 5.79
C ASP A 50 -4.09 4.27 5.34
N ARG A 51 -5.17 3.69 5.88
CA ARG A 51 -6.55 4.16 5.67
C ARG A 51 -6.78 5.52 6.33
N SER A 52 -6.34 5.69 7.57
CA SER A 52 -6.43 6.95 8.32
C SER A 52 -5.56 8.04 7.69
N GLU A 53 -4.39 7.68 7.18
CA GLU A 53 -3.53 8.58 6.41
C GLU A 53 -4.26 9.10 5.17
N THR A 54 -4.86 8.18 4.41
CA THR A 54 -5.61 8.50 3.19
C THR A 54 -6.84 9.35 3.51
N ALA A 55 -7.59 9.02 4.56
CA ALA A 55 -8.75 9.79 5.01
C ALA A 55 -8.37 11.24 5.37
N PHE A 56 -7.28 11.42 6.12
CA PHE A 56 -6.76 12.75 6.44
C PHE A 56 -6.38 13.54 5.18
N ILE A 57 -5.68 12.91 4.23
CA ILE A 57 -5.31 13.55 2.95
C ILE A 57 -6.58 14.01 2.21
N LEU A 58 -7.59 13.14 2.07
CA LEU A 58 -8.82 13.49 1.37
C LEU A 58 -9.62 14.60 2.07
N ASP A 59 -9.65 14.61 3.41
CA ASP A 59 -10.35 15.65 4.16
C ASP A 59 -9.68 17.03 4.00
N GLU A 60 -8.36 17.09 4.04
CA GLU A 60 -7.60 18.31 3.74
C GLU A 60 -7.82 18.77 2.29
N ILE A 61 -7.83 17.84 1.33
CA ILE A 61 -8.11 18.15 -0.07
C ILE A 61 -9.53 18.70 -0.25
N LYS A 62 -10.55 18.06 0.32
CA LYS A 62 -11.94 18.55 0.29
C LYS A 62 -12.05 19.94 0.90
N MET A 63 -11.36 20.19 2.02
CA MET A 63 -11.32 21.52 2.64
C MET A 63 -10.69 22.55 1.69
N ARG A 64 -9.61 22.20 0.98
CA ARG A 64 -8.97 23.12 0.01
C ARG A 64 -9.85 23.39 -1.19
N HIS A 65 -10.50 22.37 -1.73
CA HIS A 65 -11.43 22.54 -2.83
C HIS A 65 -12.62 23.42 -2.40
N ARG A 66 -13.19 23.22 -1.21
CA ARG A 66 -14.25 24.10 -0.67
C ARG A 66 -13.78 25.56 -0.49
N ALA A 67 -12.49 25.77 -0.27
CA ALA A 67 -11.87 27.10 -0.22
C ALA A 67 -11.55 27.69 -1.61
N GLY A 68 -11.87 26.98 -2.70
CA GLY A 68 -11.73 27.46 -4.08
C GLY A 68 -10.48 27.00 -4.83
N ALA A 69 -9.74 26.01 -4.33
CA ALA A 69 -8.62 25.42 -5.07
C ALA A 69 -9.12 24.35 -6.07
N ASP A 70 -8.68 24.44 -7.33
CA ASP A 70 -8.95 23.42 -8.34
C ASP A 70 -8.19 22.12 -8.02
N TYR A 71 -8.78 20.97 -8.35
CA TYR A 71 -8.14 19.67 -8.11
C TYR A 71 -6.84 19.50 -8.90
N ASN A 72 -6.75 20.07 -10.11
CA ASN A 72 -5.55 20.00 -10.95
C ASN A 72 -4.31 20.69 -10.34
N GLN A 73 -4.51 21.57 -9.35
CA GLN A 73 -3.43 22.25 -8.64
C GLN A 73 -2.95 21.46 -7.42
N ILE A 74 -3.55 20.30 -7.16
CA ILE A 74 -3.25 19.46 -6.00
C ILE A 74 -2.69 18.12 -6.49
N ALA A 75 -1.54 17.73 -5.94
CA ALA A 75 -0.92 16.45 -6.23
C ALA A 75 -0.65 15.62 -4.98
N ILE A 76 -0.78 14.30 -5.12
CA ILE A 76 -0.36 13.30 -4.13
C ILE A 76 0.81 12.51 -4.71
N LEU A 77 1.94 12.58 -4.02
CA LEU A 77 3.18 11.91 -4.37
C LEU A 77 3.41 10.73 -3.42
N TYR A 78 3.68 9.57 -4.01
CA TYR A 78 4.06 8.36 -3.29
C TYR A 78 5.36 7.77 -3.86
N ARG A 79 6.04 6.92 -3.10
CA ARG A 79 7.32 6.34 -3.51
C ARG A 79 7.13 5.14 -4.44
N ASN A 80 6.07 4.36 -4.26
CA ASN A 80 5.75 3.16 -5.03
C ASN A 80 4.30 3.15 -5.53
N ASN A 81 4.08 2.64 -6.73
CA ASN A 81 2.76 2.44 -7.35
C ASN A 81 1.83 1.51 -6.56
N ALA A 82 2.35 0.64 -5.70
CA ALA A 82 1.55 -0.16 -4.79
C ALA A 82 0.71 0.72 -3.82
N GLN A 83 1.25 1.87 -3.40
CA GLN A 83 0.57 2.80 -2.48
C GLN A 83 -0.65 3.48 -3.11
N SER A 84 -0.70 3.57 -4.45
CA SER A 84 -1.79 4.29 -5.12
C SER A 84 -3.15 3.63 -4.84
N ARG A 85 -3.19 2.31 -4.66
CA ARG A 85 -4.44 1.55 -4.49
C ARG A 85 -5.34 2.09 -3.38
N VAL A 86 -4.82 2.24 -2.16
CA VAL A 86 -5.63 2.71 -1.00
C VAL A 86 -6.17 4.12 -1.24
N ILE A 87 -5.36 4.95 -1.89
CA ILE A 87 -5.70 6.33 -2.23
C ILE A 87 -6.77 6.38 -3.33
N GLU A 88 -6.59 5.60 -4.39
CA GLU A 88 -7.53 5.47 -5.51
C GLU A 88 -8.90 5.00 -5.01
N MET A 89 -8.95 3.90 -4.22
CA MET A 89 -10.20 3.39 -3.64
C MET A 89 -10.90 4.46 -2.79
N ALA A 90 -10.15 5.17 -1.95
CA ALA A 90 -10.73 6.22 -1.13
C ALA A 90 -11.26 7.39 -1.97
N MET A 91 -10.62 7.73 -3.09
CA MET A 91 -11.13 8.75 -4.02
C MET A 91 -12.41 8.29 -4.71
N VAL A 92 -12.47 7.04 -5.14
CA VAL A 92 -13.66 6.43 -5.74
C VAL A 92 -14.84 6.51 -4.76
N SER A 93 -14.66 6.01 -3.53
CA SER A 93 -15.71 6.03 -2.50
C SER A 93 -16.15 7.45 -2.09
N ASN A 94 -15.34 8.47 -2.38
CA ASN A 94 -15.65 9.87 -2.10
C ASN A 94 -16.08 10.67 -3.34
N ASN A 95 -16.24 10.02 -4.51
CA ASN A 95 -16.54 10.67 -5.80
C ASN A 95 -15.61 11.85 -6.12
N ILE A 96 -14.30 11.66 -5.89
CA ILE A 96 -13.29 12.67 -6.18
C ILE A 96 -12.61 12.31 -7.51
N PRO A 97 -12.71 13.16 -8.55
CA PRO A 97 -12.05 12.93 -9.83
C PRO A 97 -10.52 12.92 -9.67
N TYR A 98 -9.87 11.91 -10.25
CA TYR A 98 -8.43 11.74 -10.13
C TYR A 98 -7.78 11.25 -11.43
N ARG A 99 -6.46 11.46 -11.54
CA ARG A 99 -5.63 11.02 -12.65
C ARG A 99 -4.30 10.47 -12.15
N VAL A 100 -3.96 9.26 -12.59
CA VAL A 100 -2.64 8.67 -12.35
C VAL A 100 -1.69 9.12 -13.46
N TYR A 101 -0.68 9.92 -13.12
CA TYR A 101 0.29 10.46 -14.07
C TYR A 101 1.47 9.50 -14.26
N GLY A 102 1.80 9.20 -15.52
CA GLY A 102 2.94 8.35 -15.88
C GLY A 102 2.78 6.88 -15.50
N GLY A 103 1.55 6.42 -15.28
CA GLY A 103 1.22 5.05 -14.91
C GLY A 103 -0.21 4.68 -15.28
N LEU A 104 -0.53 3.38 -15.15
CA LEU A 104 -1.88 2.87 -15.29
C LEU A 104 -2.58 2.85 -13.92
N ARG A 105 -3.91 3.02 -13.91
CA ARG A 105 -4.75 2.78 -12.73
C ARG A 105 -4.50 1.37 -12.21
N PHE A 106 -4.70 1.16 -10.91
CA PHE A 106 -4.39 -0.12 -10.27
C PHE A 106 -4.97 -1.33 -11.03
N PHE A 107 -6.28 -1.33 -11.29
CA PHE A 107 -6.98 -2.42 -12.01
C PHE A 107 -6.69 -2.49 -13.51
N GLU A 108 -6.03 -1.49 -14.08
CA GLU A 108 -5.66 -1.49 -15.49
C GLU A 108 -4.31 -2.12 -15.79
N ARG A 109 -3.48 -2.30 -14.75
CA ARG A 109 -2.13 -2.87 -14.86
C ARG A 109 -2.19 -4.30 -15.41
N ALA A 110 -1.20 -4.64 -16.22
CA ALA A 110 -1.19 -5.90 -16.96
C ALA A 110 -1.22 -7.12 -16.03
N GLU A 111 -0.45 -7.08 -14.94
CA GLU A 111 -0.39 -8.11 -13.91
C GLU A 111 -1.73 -8.27 -13.17
N ILE A 112 -2.39 -7.18 -12.82
CA ILE A 112 -3.68 -7.19 -12.12
C ILE A 112 -4.76 -7.77 -13.03
N LYS A 113 -4.87 -7.28 -14.27
CA LYS A 113 -5.80 -7.81 -15.26
C LYS A 113 -5.57 -9.30 -15.57
N SER A 114 -4.31 -9.75 -15.57
CA SER A 114 -4.01 -11.17 -15.78
C SER A 114 -4.45 -12.01 -14.59
N SER A 115 -4.18 -11.58 -13.35
CA SER A 115 -4.66 -12.25 -12.14
C SER A 115 -6.20 -12.34 -12.10
N LEU A 116 -6.88 -11.21 -12.35
CA LEU A 116 -8.34 -11.16 -12.42
C LEU A 116 -8.91 -12.02 -13.56
N ALA A 117 -8.20 -12.17 -14.68
CA ALA A 117 -8.64 -13.05 -15.75
C ALA A 117 -8.59 -14.55 -15.37
N TYR A 118 -7.62 -14.99 -14.57
CA TYR A 118 -7.67 -16.35 -14.00
C TYR A 118 -8.89 -16.52 -13.11
N LEU A 119 -9.13 -15.56 -12.21
CA LEU A 119 -10.25 -15.59 -11.29
C LEU A 119 -11.60 -15.61 -12.04
N ARG A 120 -11.76 -14.75 -13.06
CA ARG A 120 -12.93 -14.71 -13.95
C ARG A 120 -13.13 -16.02 -14.71
N LEU A 121 -12.07 -16.61 -15.26
CA LEU A 121 -12.19 -17.88 -15.99
C LEU A 121 -12.56 -19.03 -15.06
N ILE A 122 -12.03 -19.06 -13.84
CA ILE A 122 -12.39 -20.06 -12.83
C ILE A 122 -13.88 -19.94 -12.47
N ASN A 123 -14.36 -18.72 -12.21
CA ASN A 123 -15.76 -18.45 -11.88
C ASN A 123 -16.71 -18.71 -13.07
N ASN A 124 -16.31 -18.32 -14.29
CA ASN A 124 -17.12 -18.43 -15.49
C ASN A 124 -16.31 -18.95 -16.69
N LYS A 125 -16.48 -20.23 -17.02
CA LYS A 125 -15.83 -20.90 -18.17
C LYS A 125 -16.34 -20.42 -19.55
N ARG A 126 -17.33 -19.53 -19.59
CA ARG A 126 -17.81 -18.87 -20.82
C ARG A 126 -17.15 -17.52 -21.08
N ASP A 127 -16.24 -17.08 -20.21
CA ASP A 127 -15.51 -15.83 -20.40
C ASP A 127 -14.34 -16.01 -21.39
N ASP A 128 -14.68 -15.87 -22.68
CA ASP A 128 -13.73 -15.99 -23.78
C ASP A 128 -12.62 -14.92 -23.74
N ASN A 129 -12.92 -13.73 -23.22
CA ASN A 129 -11.93 -12.66 -23.09
C ASN A 129 -10.88 -13.00 -22.02
N ALA A 130 -11.33 -13.51 -20.87
CA ALA A 130 -10.44 -13.99 -19.82
C ALA A 130 -9.58 -15.15 -20.32
N PHE A 131 -10.19 -16.13 -21.02
CA PHE A 131 -9.47 -17.25 -21.64
C PHE A 131 -8.37 -16.78 -22.58
N MET A 132 -8.70 -15.90 -23.55
CA MET A 132 -7.75 -15.41 -24.55
C MET A 132 -6.58 -14.65 -23.93
N ARG A 133 -6.81 -13.93 -22.82
CA ARG A 133 -5.76 -13.19 -22.13
C ARG A 133 -4.72 -14.12 -21.50
N ILE A 134 -5.15 -15.23 -20.90
CA ILE A 134 -4.29 -16.05 -20.05
C ILE A 134 -3.82 -17.35 -20.69
N VAL A 135 -4.45 -17.82 -21.77
CA VAL A 135 -4.13 -19.11 -22.42
C VAL A 135 -2.64 -19.27 -22.71
N ASN A 136 -1.98 -18.21 -23.20
CA ASN A 136 -0.54 -18.21 -23.50
C ASN A 136 0.26 -17.22 -22.64
N PHE A 137 -0.28 -16.78 -21.50
CA PHE A 137 0.41 -15.86 -20.58
C PHE A 137 0.40 -16.38 -19.12
N PRO A 138 1.57 -16.61 -18.48
CA PRO A 138 2.94 -16.58 -19.01
C PRO A 138 3.15 -17.47 -20.26
N THR A 139 4.23 -17.26 -21.00
CA THR A 139 4.46 -17.96 -22.29
C THR A 139 4.43 -19.49 -22.13
N ARG A 140 3.42 -20.14 -22.71
CA ARG A 140 3.23 -21.62 -22.68
C ARG A 140 3.56 -22.29 -24.01
N GLY A 141 4.00 -21.50 -24.99
CA GLY A 141 4.33 -21.99 -26.33
C GLY A 141 3.11 -22.47 -27.11
N ILE A 142 1.90 -21.96 -26.79
CA ILE A 142 0.68 -22.18 -27.55
C ILE A 142 0.67 -21.18 -28.72
N GLY A 143 0.81 -21.69 -29.94
CA GLY A 143 0.93 -20.87 -31.14
C GLY A 143 -0.41 -20.31 -31.64
N ALA A 144 -0.35 -19.23 -32.44
CA ALA A 144 -1.53 -18.57 -33.01
C ALA A 144 -2.46 -19.52 -33.76
N ARG A 145 -1.91 -20.47 -34.55
CA ARG A 145 -2.70 -21.48 -35.27
C ARG A 145 -3.55 -22.37 -34.34
N ALA A 146 -3.01 -22.75 -33.17
CA ALA A 146 -3.77 -23.54 -32.21
C ALA A 146 -4.92 -22.72 -31.63
N ILE A 147 -4.69 -21.42 -31.37
CA ILE A 147 -5.73 -20.50 -30.88
C ILE A 147 -6.82 -20.31 -31.94
N GLU A 148 -6.45 -20.09 -33.21
CA GLU A 148 -7.41 -19.99 -34.32
C GLU A 148 -8.24 -21.26 -34.48
N GLN A 149 -7.62 -22.44 -34.35
CA GLN A 149 -8.33 -23.72 -34.39
C GLN A 149 -9.33 -23.84 -33.24
N MET A 150 -8.93 -23.54 -32.01
CA MET A 150 -9.83 -23.52 -30.84
C MET A 150 -11.02 -22.57 -31.06
N GLN A 151 -10.76 -21.34 -31.56
CA GLN A 151 -11.80 -20.38 -31.93
C GLN A 151 -12.72 -20.92 -33.04
N GLY A 152 -12.16 -21.62 -34.02
CA GLY A 152 -12.91 -22.28 -35.09
C GLY A 152 -13.85 -23.37 -34.57
N HIS A 153 -13.41 -24.20 -33.62
CA HIS A 153 -14.25 -25.20 -32.97
C HIS A 153 -15.37 -24.55 -32.13
N ALA A 154 -15.02 -23.54 -31.33
CA ALA A 154 -15.99 -22.78 -30.54
C ALA A 154 -17.11 -22.19 -31.41
N LYS A 155 -16.76 -21.55 -32.53
CA LYS A 155 -17.73 -20.99 -33.49
C LYS A 155 -18.57 -22.05 -34.20
N LYS A 156 -17.99 -23.20 -34.56
CA LYS A 156 -18.73 -24.28 -35.25
C LYS A 156 -19.73 -24.99 -34.36
N SER A 157 -19.39 -25.14 -33.08
CA SER A 157 -20.17 -25.87 -32.09
C SER A 157 -21.02 -24.96 -31.19
N ASP A 158 -21.03 -23.64 -31.46
CA ASP A 158 -21.72 -22.60 -30.67
C ASP A 158 -21.46 -22.74 -29.17
N CYS A 159 -20.19 -22.90 -28.82
CA CYS A 159 -19.72 -23.20 -27.47
C CYS A 159 -18.61 -22.23 -27.04
N SER A 160 -18.26 -22.21 -25.75
CA SER A 160 -17.21 -21.29 -25.27
C SER A 160 -15.82 -21.71 -25.75
N LEU A 161 -14.83 -20.80 -25.69
CA LEU A 161 -13.44 -21.15 -26.02
C LEU A 161 -12.87 -22.23 -25.11
N TRP A 162 -13.36 -22.34 -23.87
CA TRP A 162 -13.00 -23.43 -22.96
C TRP A 162 -13.48 -24.79 -23.49
N GLU A 163 -14.72 -24.87 -23.98
CA GLU A 163 -15.29 -26.08 -24.57
C GLU A 163 -14.63 -26.38 -25.93
N GLY A 164 -14.43 -25.35 -26.77
CA GLY A 164 -13.67 -25.45 -28.01
C GLY A 164 -12.24 -25.95 -27.81
N ALA A 165 -11.57 -25.56 -26.72
CA ALA A 165 -10.25 -26.06 -26.36
C ALA A 165 -10.29 -27.56 -25.99
N LYS A 166 -11.31 -28.03 -25.28
CA LYS A 166 -11.49 -29.47 -24.97
C LYS A 166 -11.72 -30.28 -26.24
N ILE A 167 -12.54 -29.79 -27.17
CA ILE A 167 -12.76 -30.42 -28.47
C ILE A 167 -11.43 -30.48 -29.25
N PHE A 168 -10.71 -29.37 -29.31
CA PHE A 168 -9.41 -29.30 -29.98
C PHE A 168 -8.38 -30.28 -29.39
N ILE A 169 -8.34 -30.45 -28.06
CA ILE A 169 -7.48 -31.45 -27.40
C ILE A 169 -7.84 -32.86 -27.86
N SER A 170 -9.14 -33.19 -27.96
CA SER A 170 -9.60 -34.52 -28.38
C SER A 170 -9.20 -34.88 -29.81
N GLU A 171 -9.19 -33.89 -30.73
CA GLU A 171 -8.85 -34.11 -32.13
C GLU A 171 -7.33 -34.05 -32.40
N SER A 172 -6.66 -33.03 -31.87
CA SER A 172 -5.25 -32.73 -32.21
C SER A 172 -4.24 -33.35 -31.24
N LYS A 173 -4.69 -33.85 -30.08
CA LYS A 173 -3.85 -34.32 -28.96
C LYS A 173 -2.77 -33.32 -28.55
N ASN A 174 -3.08 -32.02 -28.64
CA ASN A 174 -2.11 -30.96 -28.32
C ASN A 174 -1.79 -30.94 -26.82
N LEU A 175 -0.59 -31.44 -26.46
CA LEU A 175 -0.12 -31.55 -25.09
C LEU A 175 -0.05 -30.20 -24.36
N LYS A 176 0.25 -29.10 -25.07
CA LYS A 176 0.40 -27.77 -24.45
C LYS A 176 -0.95 -27.18 -24.04
N VAL A 177 -1.98 -27.33 -24.88
CA VAL A 177 -3.34 -26.92 -24.54
C VAL A 177 -3.91 -27.83 -23.44
N SER A 178 -3.63 -29.13 -23.51
CA SER A 178 -3.99 -30.06 -22.42
C SER A 178 -3.36 -29.67 -21.08
N ALA A 179 -2.08 -29.30 -21.07
CA ALA A 179 -1.39 -28.85 -19.86
C ALA A 179 -2.00 -27.55 -19.30
N PHE A 180 -2.44 -26.63 -20.17
CA PHE A 180 -3.13 -25.41 -19.74
C PHE A 180 -4.50 -25.72 -19.10
N ILE A 181 -5.31 -26.60 -19.71
CA ILE A 181 -6.60 -27.00 -19.13
C ILE A 181 -6.39 -27.69 -17.77
N GLN A 182 -5.41 -28.59 -17.67
CA GLN A 182 -5.04 -29.24 -16.40
C GLN A 182 -4.57 -28.24 -15.35
N LEU A 183 -3.81 -27.22 -15.74
CA LEU A 183 -3.40 -26.15 -14.83
C LEU A 183 -4.63 -25.42 -14.26
N ILE A 184 -5.56 -25.00 -15.11
CA ILE A 184 -6.76 -24.28 -14.65
C ILE A 184 -7.61 -25.18 -13.72
N GLN A 185 -7.76 -26.47 -14.05
CA GLN A 185 -8.45 -27.43 -13.18
C GLN A 185 -7.74 -27.59 -11.83
N SER A 186 -6.41 -27.69 -11.82
CA SER A 186 -5.65 -27.80 -10.57
C SER A 186 -5.76 -26.56 -9.68
N ILE A 187 -5.83 -25.37 -10.28
CA ILE A 187 -6.04 -24.12 -9.54
C ILE A 187 -7.47 -24.08 -9.00
N GLU A 188 -8.45 -24.46 -9.80
CA GLU A 188 -9.87 -24.54 -9.41
C GLU A 188 -10.09 -25.48 -8.22
N ASP A 189 -9.45 -26.66 -8.23
CA ASP A 189 -9.51 -27.61 -7.12
C ASP A 189 -8.91 -27.05 -5.82
N GLN A 190 -7.83 -26.27 -5.92
CA GLN A 190 -7.18 -25.65 -4.74
C GLN A 190 -7.93 -24.43 -4.21
N VAL A 191 -8.57 -23.67 -5.10
CA VAL A 191 -9.37 -22.50 -4.76
C VAL A 191 -10.69 -22.90 -4.08
N HIS A 192 -11.18 -24.12 -4.33
CA HIS A 192 -12.44 -24.60 -3.78
C HIS A 192 -12.46 -24.54 -2.24
N GLY A 193 -13.41 -23.78 -1.68
CA GLY A 193 -13.58 -23.62 -0.23
C GLY A 193 -12.64 -22.60 0.43
N THR A 194 -11.85 -21.87 -0.36
CA THR A 194 -11.01 -20.76 0.13
C THR A 194 -11.73 -19.41 0.01
N ASN A 195 -11.23 -18.39 0.71
CA ASN A 195 -11.70 -17.02 0.56
C ASN A 195 -11.15 -16.36 -0.71
N ILE A 196 -11.70 -15.21 -1.14
CA ILE A 196 -11.29 -14.52 -2.38
C ILE A 196 -9.82 -14.10 -2.33
N ASP A 197 -9.34 -13.60 -1.18
CA ASP A 197 -7.95 -13.21 -0.99
C ASP A 197 -6.98 -14.39 -1.11
N GLU A 198 -7.31 -15.50 -0.44
CA GLU A 198 -6.57 -16.77 -0.56
C GLU A 198 -6.61 -17.30 -1.99
N SER A 199 -7.78 -17.22 -2.66
CA SER A 199 -7.95 -17.65 -4.05
C SER A 199 -7.01 -16.88 -4.98
N ILE A 200 -6.93 -15.57 -4.83
CA ILE A 200 -6.05 -14.71 -5.63
C ILE A 200 -4.58 -15.04 -5.34
N ASP A 201 -4.20 -15.31 -4.10
CA ASP A 201 -2.82 -15.68 -3.76
C ASP A 201 -2.42 -17.04 -4.34
N ILE A 202 -3.31 -18.03 -4.27
CA ILE A 202 -3.17 -19.35 -4.90
C ILE A 202 -3.01 -19.19 -6.41
N ILE A 203 -3.89 -18.42 -7.05
CA ILE A 203 -3.83 -18.12 -8.49
C ILE A 203 -2.50 -17.49 -8.85
N ASN A 204 -2.06 -16.45 -8.15
CA ASN A 204 -0.83 -15.71 -8.46
C ASN A 204 0.41 -16.60 -8.37
N SER A 205 0.41 -17.55 -7.44
CA SER A 205 1.52 -18.48 -7.21
C SER A 205 1.50 -19.66 -8.19
N HIS A 206 0.36 -20.36 -8.34
CA HIS A 206 0.26 -21.58 -9.14
C HIS A 206 0.17 -21.32 -10.65
N SER A 207 -0.35 -20.16 -11.08
CA SER A 207 -0.40 -19.80 -12.51
C SER A 207 0.99 -19.55 -13.13
N GLY A 208 2.03 -19.37 -12.30
CA GLY A 208 3.36 -18.95 -12.70
C GLY A 208 3.48 -17.44 -12.95
N LEU A 209 2.46 -16.64 -12.61
CA LEU A 209 2.49 -15.17 -12.78
C LEU A 209 3.58 -14.53 -11.92
N LYS A 210 3.68 -14.87 -10.63
CA LYS A 210 4.74 -14.36 -9.74
C LYS A 210 6.13 -14.66 -10.32
N ASP A 211 6.39 -15.92 -10.68
CA ASP A 211 7.66 -16.36 -11.25
C ASP A 211 8.01 -15.69 -12.58
N HIS A 212 7.00 -15.48 -13.44
CA HIS A 212 7.18 -14.79 -14.70
C HIS A 212 7.61 -13.33 -14.47
N TYR A 213 6.93 -12.62 -13.59
CA TYR A 213 7.27 -11.23 -13.32
C TYR A 213 8.57 -11.07 -12.55
N LEU A 214 8.94 -11.99 -11.65
CA LEU A 214 10.24 -11.94 -10.96
C LEU A 214 11.44 -11.94 -11.91
N LYS A 215 11.30 -12.47 -13.13
CA LYS A 215 12.35 -12.47 -14.17
C LYS A 215 12.44 -11.14 -14.94
N ASP A 216 11.45 -10.26 -14.80
CA ASP A 216 11.41 -8.94 -15.45
C ASP A 216 12.29 -7.93 -14.70
N LYS A 217 12.77 -6.90 -15.40
CA LYS A 217 13.63 -5.86 -14.82
C LYS A 217 12.94 -5.09 -13.69
N ASP A 218 11.64 -4.84 -13.85
CA ASP A 218 10.77 -4.20 -12.84
C ASP A 218 9.92 -5.23 -12.07
N GLY A 219 10.39 -6.48 -12.05
CA GLY A 219 9.61 -7.63 -11.61
C GLY A 219 9.07 -7.53 -10.20
N SER A 220 9.86 -6.96 -9.29
CA SER A 220 9.44 -6.81 -7.91
C SER A 220 8.29 -5.85 -7.72
N SER A 221 8.26 -4.72 -8.45
CA SER A 221 7.14 -3.78 -8.37
C SER A 221 5.85 -4.41 -8.90
N ARG A 222 5.95 -5.25 -9.94
CA ARG A 222 4.78 -6.00 -10.44
C ARG A 222 4.29 -7.05 -9.44
N VAL A 223 5.20 -7.73 -8.75
CA VAL A 223 4.84 -8.69 -7.69
C VAL A 223 4.20 -7.98 -6.50
N GLU A 224 4.71 -6.81 -6.11
CA GLU A 224 4.10 -5.96 -5.09
C GLU A 224 2.67 -5.56 -5.49
N ASN A 225 2.42 -5.22 -6.76
CA ASN A 225 1.06 -4.96 -7.24
C ASN A 225 0.12 -6.18 -7.10
N LEU A 226 0.59 -7.38 -7.47
CA LEU A 226 -0.19 -8.62 -7.30
C LEU A 226 -0.54 -8.89 -5.84
N ASN A 227 0.39 -8.58 -4.95
CA ASN A 227 0.22 -8.72 -3.52
C ASN A 227 -0.71 -7.65 -2.91
N GLU A 228 -0.72 -6.44 -3.47
CA GLU A 228 -1.73 -5.43 -3.15
C GLU A 228 -3.13 -5.87 -3.56
N LEU A 229 -3.28 -6.65 -4.63
CA LEU A 229 -4.58 -7.19 -5.03
C LEU A 229 -5.14 -8.16 -3.98
N VAL A 230 -4.29 -8.99 -3.39
CA VAL A 230 -4.66 -9.88 -2.26
C VAL A 230 -5.12 -9.04 -1.07
N SER A 231 -4.37 -7.98 -0.74
CA SER A 231 -4.72 -7.07 0.36
C SER A 231 -6.04 -6.30 0.11
N ALA A 232 -6.34 -6.01 -1.16
CA ALA A 232 -7.59 -5.40 -1.59
C ALA A 232 -8.78 -6.36 -1.37
N ALA A 233 -8.65 -7.61 -1.83
CA ALA A 233 -9.68 -8.63 -1.63
C ALA A 233 -9.95 -8.90 -0.14
N LYS A 234 -8.88 -8.95 0.67
CA LYS A 234 -9.02 -9.12 2.13
C LYS A 234 -9.73 -7.94 2.78
N SER A 235 -9.45 -6.72 2.33
CA SER A 235 -10.10 -5.49 2.79
C SER A 235 -11.59 -5.48 2.44
N PHE A 236 -11.94 -5.81 1.19
CA PHE A 236 -13.31 -5.90 0.70
C PHE A 236 -14.13 -6.89 1.54
N LEU A 237 -13.59 -8.09 1.78
CA LEU A 237 -14.23 -9.11 2.63
C LEU A 237 -14.44 -8.69 4.08
N ASN A 238 -13.67 -7.73 4.61
CA ASN A 238 -13.85 -7.24 5.98
C ASN A 238 -14.88 -6.12 6.06
N GLU A 239 -15.08 -5.35 4.99
CA GLU A 239 -16.07 -4.26 4.92
C GLU A 239 -17.50 -4.79 4.78
N ASP A 240 -17.70 -5.88 4.02
CA ASP A 240 -19.03 -6.49 3.82
C ASP A 240 -19.47 -7.46 4.94
N ARG A 241 -18.66 -7.64 5.99
CA ARG A 241 -18.98 -8.55 7.11
C ARG A 241 -20.09 -8.06 8.05
N ASP A 242 -20.52 -6.80 7.93
CA ASP A 242 -21.48 -6.18 8.86
C ASP A 242 -22.97 -6.35 8.46
N VAL A 243 -23.30 -7.04 7.35
CA VAL A 243 -24.69 -7.25 6.90
C VAL A 243 -25.07 -8.75 6.84
N ILE A 244 -25.59 -9.26 7.97
CA ILE A 244 -26.59 -10.33 8.20
C ILE A 244 -26.73 -11.47 7.15
N SER A 245 -26.46 -12.72 7.58
CA SER A 245 -27.36 -13.92 7.58
C SER A 245 -26.60 -15.26 7.50
N GLU A 246 -27.16 -16.28 8.17
CA GLU A 246 -26.69 -17.66 8.27
C GLU A 246 -26.95 -18.46 6.97
N GLU A 247 -26.44 -18.01 5.83
CA GLU A 247 -26.45 -18.82 4.60
C GLU A 247 -25.19 -19.67 4.41
N GLU A 248 -25.33 -20.78 3.68
CA GLU A 248 -24.27 -21.76 3.46
C GLU A 248 -22.97 -21.11 2.93
N PRO A 249 -21.81 -21.51 3.47
CA PRO A 249 -20.52 -20.86 3.21
C PRO A 249 -20.15 -20.80 1.71
N ASN A 250 -20.57 -21.78 0.91
CA ASN A 250 -20.26 -21.83 -0.52
C ASN A 250 -21.06 -20.81 -1.36
N LYS A 251 -22.31 -20.51 -1.00
CA LYS A 251 -23.10 -19.47 -1.70
C LYS A 251 -22.58 -18.07 -1.38
N LYS A 252 -22.18 -17.84 -0.13
CA LYS A 252 -21.62 -16.57 0.34
C LYS A 252 -20.33 -16.20 -0.42
N ASN A 253 -19.44 -17.17 -0.61
CA ASN A 253 -18.19 -16.92 -1.35
C ASN A 253 -18.43 -16.66 -2.84
N SER A 254 -19.41 -17.33 -3.46
CA SER A 254 -19.74 -17.08 -4.87
C SER A 254 -20.37 -15.71 -5.10
N LEU A 255 -21.21 -15.24 -4.18
CA LEU A 255 -21.81 -13.90 -4.24
C LEU A 255 -20.75 -12.81 -4.02
N ALA A 256 -19.95 -12.93 -2.95
CA ALA A 256 -18.87 -11.98 -2.66
C ALA A 256 -17.84 -11.92 -3.80
N LEU A 257 -17.59 -13.04 -4.48
CA LEU A 257 -16.71 -13.08 -5.65
C LEU A 257 -17.30 -12.32 -6.84
N ALA A 258 -18.60 -12.47 -7.10
CA ALA A 258 -19.28 -11.72 -8.14
C ALA A 258 -19.27 -10.21 -7.83
N GLU A 259 -19.59 -9.83 -6.60
CA GLU A 259 -19.56 -8.43 -6.13
C GLU A 259 -18.16 -7.82 -6.23
N PHE A 260 -17.12 -8.56 -5.84
CA PHE A 260 -15.74 -8.10 -6.00
C PHE A 260 -15.38 -7.91 -7.49
N LEU A 261 -15.76 -8.85 -8.36
CA LEU A 261 -15.50 -8.72 -9.80
C LEU A 261 -16.24 -7.53 -10.41
N ASP A 262 -17.49 -7.30 -10.02
CA ASP A 262 -18.28 -6.14 -10.45
C ASP A 262 -17.67 -4.82 -9.96
N PHE A 263 -17.26 -4.77 -8.69
CA PHE A 263 -16.55 -3.65 -8.08
C PHE A 263 -15.28 -3.30 -8.88
N THR A 264 -14.42 -4.28 -9.16
CA THR A 264 -13.20 -4.05 -9.96
C THR A 264 -13.50 -3.58 -11.39
N SER A 265 -14.65 -3.98 -11.95
CA SER A 265 -15.05 -3.58 -13.29
C SER A 265 -15.56 -2.13 -13.33
N LEU A 266 -16.31 -1.69 -12.31
CA LEU A 266 -16.81 -0.32 -12.17
C LEU A 266 -15.67 0.68 -11.95
N GLU A 267 -14.71 0.33 -11.07
CA GLU A 267 -13.54 1.19 -10.79
C GLU A 267 -12.66 1.43 -12.02
N SER A 268 -12.73 0.55 -13.02
CA SER A 268 -11.96 0.67 -14.25
C SER A 268 -12.51 1.73 -15.24
N GLY A 269 -13.62 2.43 -14.95
CA GLY A 269 -14.36 3.20 -15.96
C GLY A 269 -14.77 4.63 -15.58
N GLU A 270 -15.46 4.84 -14.46
CA GLU A 270 -16.36 6.00 -14.33
C GLU A 270 -15.74 7.31 -13.80
N LEU A 271 -14.69 7.26 -12.99
CA LEU A 271 -14.13 8.45 -12.33
C LEU A 271 -12.83 8.97 -12.96
N GLN A 272 -12.45 8.45 -14.13
CA GLN A 272 -11.28 8.96 -14.85
C GLN A 272 -11.62 10.24 -15.58
N ALA A 273 -11.12 11.34 -15.03
CA ALA A 273 -11.23 12.64 -15.65
C ALA A 273 -10.50 12.69 -17.00
N SER A 274 -11.23 13.03 -18.08
CA SER A 274 -10.67 13.30 -19.41
C SER A 274 -9.58 14.36 -19.32
N ALA A 275 -8.64 14.41 -20.28
CA ALA A 275 -7.46 15.31 -20.21
C ALA A 275 -7.77 16.77 -19.82
N SER A 276 -8.96 17.28 -20.17
CA SER A 276 -9.45 18.64 -19.90
C SER A 276 -10.27 18.80 -18.62
N GLU A 277 -10.59 17.73 -17.90
CA GLU A 277 -11.37 17.77 -16.67
C GLU A 277 -10.49 18.04 -15.45
N ASP A 278 -11.06 18.78 -14.49
CA ASP A 278 -10.39 19.11 -13.24
C ASP A 278 -10.30 17.88 -12.34
N ALA A 279 -9.08 17.46 -12.01
CA ALA A 279 -8.84 16.21 -11.29
C ALA A 279 -7.52 16.21 -10.52
N LEU A 280 -7.51 15.49 -9.41
CA LEU A 280 -6.34 15.31 -8.55
C LEU A 280 -5.26 14.53 -9.27
N GLN A 281 -4.00 14.93 -9.08
CA GLN A 281 -2.87 14.29 -9.73
C GLN A 281 -2.18 13.30 -8.78
N LEU A 282 -2.25 12.01 -9.09
CA LEU A 282 -1.56 10.94 -8.37
C LEU A 282 -0.33 10.54 -9.17
N MET A 283 0.83 10.47 -8.52
CA MET A 283 2.04 10.04 -9.22
C MET A 283 3.10 9.55 -8.27
N THR A 284 4.05 8.80 -8.83
CA THR A 284 5.28 8.51 -8.09
C THR A 284 6.14 9.78 -7.98
N ILE A 285 6.96 9.85 -6.95
CA ILE A 285 7.98 10.90 -6.80
C ILE A 285 8.83 11.04 -8.08
N HIS A 286 9.20 9.93 -8.72
CA HIS A 286 9.97 9.92 -9.97
C HIS A 286 9.23 10.61 -11.12
N SER A 287 7.95 10.26 -11.31
CA SER A 287 7.10 10.79 -12.38
C SER A 287 6.80 12.29 -12.22
N SER A 288 6.98 12.83 -11.02
CA SER A 288 6.73 14.25 -10.72
C SER A 288 7.80 15.22 -11.28
N LYS A 289 8.94 14.69 -11.74
CA LYS A 289 10.07 15.52 -12.20
C LYS A 289 9.65 16.46 -13.33
N GLY A 290 9.84 17.76 -13.11
CA GLY A 290 9.49 18.81 -14.06
C GLY A 290 8.07 19.36 -13.92
N LEU A 291 7.21 18.72 -13.13
CA LEU A 291 5.86 19.22 -12.81
C LEU A 291 5.88 20.11 -11.57
N GLU A 292 4.81 20.85 -11.35
CA GLU A 292 4.67 21.74 -10.20
C GLU A 292 3.20 21.99 -9.86
N PHE A 293 2.89 22.02 -8.57
CA PHE A 293 1.51 22.07 -8.05
C PHE A 293 1.42 23.12 -6.94
N ASP A 294 0.24 23.72 -6.78
CA ASP A 294 0.01 24.67 -5.68
C ASP A 294 0.22 23.99 -4.33
N THR A 295 -0.44 22.85 -4.17
CA THR A 295 -0.44 22.04 -2.95
C THR A 295 0.04 20.61 -3.27
N VAL A 296 0.98 20.11 -2.48
CA VAL A 296 1.51 18.75 -2.63
C VAL A 296 1.41 17.98 -1.32
N PHE A 297 0.95 16.74 -1.41
CA PHE A 297 0.99 15.74 -0.35
C PHE A 297 2.07 14.72 -0.68
N ILE A 298 3.01 14.47 0.24
CA ILE A 298 3.97 13.37 0.16
C ILE A 298 3.59 12.36 1.24
N THR A 299 3.19 11.16 0.81
CA THR A 299 2.65 10.10 1.68
C THR A 299 3.60 8.93 1.86
N GLY A 300 3.44 8.19 2.96
CA GLY A 300 4.24 7.01 3.28
C GLY A 300 5.70 7.35 3.57
N LEU A 301 5.92 8.43 4.34
CA LEU A 301 7.25 8.81 4.83
C LEU A 301 7.65 7.93 6.01
N GLU A 302 7.97 6.69 5.67
CA GLU A 302 8.34 5.59 6.57
C GLU A 302 9.66 4.97 6.09
N ASP A 303 10.58 4.66 7.01
CA ASP A 303 11.82 3.95 6.68
C ASP A 303 11.48 2.53 6.17
N GLY A 304 12.02 2.17 5.00
CA GLY A 304 11.67 0.96 4.26
C GLY A 304 10.73 1.22 3.08
N LEU A 305 9.92 2.28 3.15
CA LEU A 305 9.07 2.75 2.05
C LEU A 305 9.67 3.97 1.36
N CYS A 306 9.97 5.04 2.11
CA CYS A 306 10.65 6.24 1.66
C CYS A 306 11.54 6.78 2.80
N PRO A 307 12.85 6.47 2.83
CA PRO A 307 13.64 5.81 1.78
C PRO A 307 13.27 4.34 1.55
N HIS A 308 13.30 3.94 0.28
CA HIS A 308 12.98 2.56 -0.11
C HIS A 308 14.03 1.56 0.41
N GLU A 309 13.59 0.41 0.93
CA GLU A 309 14.46 -0.60 1.57
C GLU A 309 15.64 -1.04 0.70
N ARG A 310 15.43 -1.21 -0.61
CA ARG A 310 16.51 -1.59 -1.54
C ARG A 310 17.61 -0.55 -1.63
N SER A 311 17.23 0.72 -1.68
CA SER A 311 18.17 1.83 -1.77
C SER A 311 18.97 1.99 -0.48
N LEU A 312 18.46 1.51 0.65
CA LEU A 312 19.22 1.44 1.90
C LEU A 312 20.34 0.38 1.85
N ASN A 313 20.17 -0.67 1.03
CA ASN A 313 21.16 -1.75 0.88
C ASN A 313 22.18 -1.48 -0.25
N GLU A 314 21.96 -0.44 -1.06
CA GLU A 314 22.84 -0.05 -2.16
C GLU A 314 23.86 1.01 -1.73
N ASN A 315 25.08 0.93 -2.27
CA ASN A 315 26.08 1.97 -2.07
C ASN A 315 25.57 3.30 -2.67
N ASN A 316 25.59 4.37 -1.88
CA ASN A 316 25.05 5.70 -2.21
C ASN A 316 23.53 5.73 -2.48
N GLY A 317 22.78 4.65 -2.25
CA GLY A 317 21.34 4.62 -2.52
C GLY A 317 20.55 5.57 -1.62
N LEU A 318 20.99 5.79 -0.38
CA LEU A 318 20.39 6.80 0.51
C LEU A 318 20.53 8.22 -0.05
N GLU A 319 21.67 8.55 -0.66
CA GLU A 319 21.87 9.87 -1.24
C GLU A 319 20.95 10.10 -2.45
N GLU A 320 20.68 9.05 -3.22
CA GLU A 320 19.72 9.09 -4.32
C GLU A 320 18.28 9.24 -3.81
N GLU A 321 17.90 8.53 -2.74
CA GLU A 321 16.59 8.72 -2.11
C GLU A 321 16.43 10.15 -1.54
N ARG A 322 17.49 10.77 -1.00
CA ARG A 322 17.46 12.19 -0.63
C ARG A 322 17.25 13.11 -1.83
N ARG A 323 17.86 12.82 -2.98
CA ARG A 323 17.61 13.58 -4.21
C ARG A 323 16.17 13.43 -4.67
N LEU A 324 15.58 12.24 -4.55
CA LEU A 324 14.16 12.02 -4.83
C LEU A 324 13.28 12.83 -3.89
N MET A 325 13.55 12.80 -2.59
CA MET A 325 12.81 13.61 -1.60
C MET A 325 12.94 15.11 -1.88
N TYR A 326 14.13 15.58 -2.21
CA TYR A 326 14.36 16.96 -2.66
C TYR A 326 13.51 17.32 -3.89
N VAL A 327 13.42 16.43 -4.88
CA VAL A 327 12.56 16.64 -6.05
C VAL A 327 11.10 16.72 -5.63
N ALA A 328 10.63 15.82 -4.76
CA ALA A 328 9.25 15.77 -4.27
C ALA A 328 8.84 17.07 -3.54
N ILE A 329 9.65 17.52 -2.57
CA ILE A 329 9.40 18.76 -1.81
C ILE A 329 9.34 19.97 -2.74
N THR A 330 10.26 20.06 -3.71
CA THR A 330 10.33 21.17 -4.66
C THR A 330 9.28 21.13 -5.77
N ARG A 331 8.34 20.17 -5.73
CA ARG A 331 7.13 20.19 -6.59
C ARG A 331 6.07 21.15 -6.06
N ALA A 332 6.09 21.44 -4.75
CA ALA A 332 5.14 22.32 -4.09
C ALA A 332 5.47 23.80 -4.33
N LYS A 333 4.48 24.58 -4.76
CA LYS A 333 4.59 26.04 -4.86
C LYS A 333 4.32 26.70 -3.52
N ASN A 334 3.13 26.47 -2.97
CA ASN A 334 2.64 27.21 -1.81
C ASN A 334 2.53 26.33 -0.56
N LYS A 335 2.07 25.08 -0.70
CA LYS A 335 1.74 24.25 0.47
C LYS A 335 2.24 22.83 0.33
N LEU A 336 2.82 22.34 1.42
CA LEU A 336 3.38 21.00 1.50
C LEU A 336 2.86 20.27 2.73
N TYR A 337 2.42 19.04 2.50
CA TYR A 337 1.97 18.10 3.52
C TYR A 337 2.86 16.87 3.48
N LEU A 338 3.36 16.47 4.65
CA LEU A 338 4.18 15.28 4.84
C LEU A 338 3.38 14.33 5.74
N THR A 339 3.08 13.14 5.26
CA THR A 339 2.29 12.16 6.01
C THR A 339 3.02 10.84 6.16
N LEU A 340 2.81 10.20 7.31
CA LEU A 340 3.30 8.85 7.60
C LEU A 340 2.23 8.06 8.35
N SER A 341 2.32 6.73 8.32
CA SER A 341 1.47 5.84 9.10
C SER A 341 2.30 5.04 10.13
N GLN A 342 1.74 4.83 11.33
CA GLN A 342 2.38 3.98 12.35
C GLN A 342 2.33 2.49 11.99
N SER A 343 1.29 2.09 11.28
CA SER A 343 1.12 0.75 10.74
C SER A 343 0.66 0.83 9.28
N ARG A 344 1.08 -0.11 8.44
CA ARG A 344 0.64 -0.20 7.04
C ARG A 344 0.31 -1.64 6.72
N MET A 345 -0.81 -1.87 6.05
CA MET A 345 -1.13 -3.22 5.60
C MET A 345 -0.24 -3.55 4.40
N THR A 346 0.60 -4.56 4.51
CA THR A 346 1.37 -5.11 3.39
C THR A 346 1.21 -6.61 3.41
N TYR A 347 0.89 -7.23 2.27
CA TYR A 347 0.68 -8.68 2.20
C TYR A 347 -0.41 -9.18 3.18
N GLY A 348 -1.44 -8.34 3.42
CA GLY A 348 -2.52 -8.66 4.36
C GLY A 348 -2.10 -8.74 5.84
N GLN A 349 -0.89 -8.28 6.19
CA GLN A 349 -0.39 -8.18 7.57
C GLN A 349 -0.01 -6.73 7.89
N PRO A 350 -0.22 -6.27 9.14
CA PRO A 350 0.23 -4.95 9.55
C PRO A 350 1.76 -4.92 9.71
N ASN A 351 2.42 -4.08 8.94
CA ASN A 351 3.83 -3.74 9.09
C ASN A 351 3.97 -2.44 9.87
N TYR A 352 4.85 -2.44 10.87
CA TYR A 352 5.16 -1.28 11.70
C TYR A 352 6.53 -0.74 11.29
N ASN A 353 6.52 0.30 10.47
CA ASN A 353 7.73 0.96 10.01
C ASN A 353 8.09 2.12 10.94
N LEU A 354 9.38 2.42 11.03
CA LEU A 354 9.83 3.63 11.71
C LEU A 354 9.52 4.86 10.83
N PRO A 355 9.32 6.05 11.42
CA PRO A 355 9.24 7.28 10.64
C PRO A 355 10.46 7.46 9.74
N SER A 356 10.25 8.03 8.55
CA SER A 356 11.35 8.30 7.62
C SER A 356 12.39 9.20 8.26
N ARG A 357 13.66 8.82 8.16
CA ARG A 357 14.79 9.67 8.56
C ARG A 357 14.80 11.05 7.89
N PHE A 358 14.17 11.20 6.72
CA PHE A 358 14.07 12.50 6.04
C PHE A 358 13.24 13.53 6.83
N LEU A 359 12.38 13.09 7.74
CA LEU A 359 11.62 13.99 8.61
C LEU A 359 12.52 14.64 9.67
N ASP A 360 13.49 13.90 10.19
CA ASP A 360 14.45 14.40 11.19
C ASP A 360 15.51 15.34 10.57
N GLU A 361 15.71 15.23 9.26
CA GLU A 361 16.61 16.10 8.48
C GLU A 361 16.01 17.50 8.20
N ILE A 362 14.70 17.69 8.43
CA ILE A 362 14.03 18.98 8.27
C ILE A 362 14.03 19.73 9.61
N PRO A 363 14.46 21.01 9.64
CA PRO A 363 14.42 21.81 10.86
C PRO A 363 13.01 21.90 11.47
N GLU A 364 12.89 21.67 12.79
CA GLU A 364 11.60 21.67 13.49
C GLU A 364 10.84 23.01 13.37
N SER A 365 11.57 24.13 13.21
CA SER A 365 10.98 25.46 13.02
C SER A 365 10.17 25.60 11.72
N LEU A 366 10.40 24.72 10.74
CA LEU A 366 9.70 24.71 9.45
C LEU A 366 8.47 23.79 9.47
N ILE A 367 8.30 22.98 10.51
CA ILE A 367 7.25 21.96 10.59
C ILE A 367 6.15 22.37 11.57
N LYS A 368 4.90 22.22 11.15
CA LYS A 368 3.71 22.23 11.99
C LYS A 368 3.13 20.82 12.10
N LYS A 369 3.34 20.16 13.25
CA LYS A 369 2.74 18.85 13.55
C LYS A 369 1.23 19.02 13.81
N ILE A 370 0.38 18.34 13.04
CA ILE A 370 -1.09 18.49 13.11
C ILE A 370 -1.66 17.71 14.29
N ASN A 371 -1.24 16.46 14.44
CA ASN A 371 -1.56 15.64 15.59
C ASN A 371 -0.25 15.36 16.32
N VAL A 372 -0.10 15.96 17.50
CA VAL A 372 0.94 15.51 18.42
C VAL A 372 0.50 14.11 18.87
N PRO A 373 1.35 13.07 18.79
CA PRO A 373 1.01 11.80 19.42
C PRO A 373 0.63 12.12 20.87
N ILE A 374 -0.51 11.60 21.31
CA ILE A 374 -0.93 11.73 22.71
C ILE A 374 0.09 10.97 23.53
N ASN A 375 1.17 11.66 23.89
CA ASN A 375 1.94 11.29 25.06
C ASN A 375 0.96 11.45 26.21
N ASN A 376 0.51 10.34 26.78
CA ASN A 376 -0.24 10.29 28.03
C ASN A 376 0.67 10.77 29.18
N SER A 377 1.10 12.03 29.12
CA SER A 377 1.79 12.75 30.17
C SER A 377 1.26 14.18 30.17
N ASN A 378 0.39 14.43 31.15
CA ASN A 378 -0.06 15.73 31.65
C ASN A 378 -1.35 16.34 31.04
N SER A 379 -2.45 16.00 31.72
CA SER A 379 -3.50 16.90 32.22
C SER A 379 -4.30 17.75 31.21
N ILE A 380 -5.56 17.33 30.99
CA ILE A 380 -6.69 18.27 30.97
C ILE A 380 -7.49 18.05 32.26
N GLY A 381 -7.50 19.07 33.12
CA GLY A 381 -8.47 19.19 34.20
C GLY A 381 -9.82 19.57 33.60
N SER A 382 -10.86 18.83 33.97
CA SER A 382 -12.24 19.29 33.81
C SER A 382 -12.99 19.04 35.11
N SER A 383 -13.12 20.12 35.86
CA SER A 383 -14.07 20.32 36.93
C SER A 383 -15.48 20.38 36.33
N TYR A 384 -16.20 19.26 36.32
CA TYR A 384 -17.67 19.27 36.22
C TYR A 384 -18.30 18.22 37.14
N ARG A 385 -18.97 18.79 38.16
CA ARG A 385 -20.06 18.31 39.00
C ARG A 385 -20.62 16.89 38.74
N ASN A 386 -20.59 16.13 39.83
CA ASN A 386 -21.52 15.06 40.18
C ASN A 386 -22.99 15.44 39.93
N ASN A 387 -23.74 14.56 39.26
CA ASN A 387 -24.97 14.01 39.84
C ASN A 387 -25.40 12.68 39.18
N SER A 388 -26.03 11.85 40.01
CA SER A 388 -26.86 10.66 39.74
C SER A 388 -26.22 9.35 39.23
N ALA A 389 -26.05 8.45 40.21
CA ALA A 389 -26.66 7.11 40.31
C ALA A 389 -26.22 5.95 39.39
N ASN A 390 -25.48 5.03 40.02
CA ASN A 390 -25.47 3.56 39.89
C ASN A 390 -25.39 2.93 38.49
N SER A 391 -24.23 2.32 38.19
CA SER A 391 -24.13 0.92 37.70
C SER A 391 -22.66 0.46 37.61
N PHE A 392 -22.35 -0.64 38.32
CA PHE A 392 -21.24 -1.61 38.13
C PHE A 392 -19.80 -1.09 37.86
N LYS A 393 -18.99 -1.00 38.92
CA LYS A 393 -17.51 -0.94 38.84
C LYS A 393 -16.91 -2.36 38.86
N LYS A 394 -16.30 -2.78 37.75
CA LYS A 394 -15.14 -3.70 37.76
C LYS A 394 -13.87 -2.87 38.04
N PRO A 395 -12.93 -3.32 38.90
CA PRO A 395 -11.66 -2.63 39.05
C PRO A 395 -10.66 -3.15 38.01
N SER A 396 -10.36 -2.36 36.97
CA SER A 396 -9.12 -2.49 36.22
C SER A 396 -8.13 -1.45 36.76
N LYS A 397 -7.19 -1.90 37.59
CA LYS A 397 -6.00 -1.12 37.92
C LYS A 397 -5.09 -1.14 36.69
N GLN A 398 -4.96 0.00 36.01
CA GLN A 398 -3.86 0.23 35.08
C GLN A 398 -2.55 0.32 35.88
N ILE A 399 -1.61 -0.57 35.56
CA ILE A 399 -0.26 -0.57 36.12
C ILE A 399 0.57 0.43 35.31
N SER A 400 1.22 1.35 36.02
CA SER A 400 2.08 2.40 35.49
C SER A 400 3.39 1.86 34.90
N ASN A 401 3.80 2.39 33.74
CA ASN A 401 4.99 2.06 32.93
C ASN A 401 6.39 2.23 33.58
N ASN A 402 6.52 2.23 34.90
CA ASN A 402 7.77 2.62 35.59
C ASN A 402 8.43 1.51 36.44
N GLN A 403 8.09 0.24 36.23
CA GLN A 403 8.52 -0.86 37.11
C GLN A 403 9.45 -1.91 36.47
N TYR A 404 9.79 -1.79 35.18
CA TYR A 404 10.61 -2.79 34.50
C TYR A 404 11.99 -2.25 34.11
N GLU A 405 13.03 -3.03 34.43
CA GLU A 405 14.45 -2.70 34.25
C GLU A 405 14.87 -2.65 32.77
N ILE A 406 14.08 -3.27 31.90
CA ILE A 406 14.24 -3.28 30.44
C ILE A 406 13.12 -2.42 29.83
N LYS A 407 13.48 -1.44 28.99
CA LYS A 407 12.50 -0.56 28.33
C LYS A 407 12.09 -1.14 26.98
N ILE A 408 10.85 -0.88 26.56
CA ILE A 408 10.38 -1.13 25.19
C ILE A 408 11.32 -0.41 24.21
N GLY A 409 11.73 -1.11 23.15
CA GLY A 409 12.75 -0.66 22.19
C GLY A 409 14.19 -1.03 22.56
N SER A 410 14.45 -1.57 23.76
CA SER A 410 15.80 -2.02 24.14
C SER A 410 16.21 -3.28 23.38
N MET A 411 17.50 -3.36 23.04
CA MET A 411 18.11 -4.58 22.49
C MET A 411 18.41 -5.56 23.62
N VAL A 412 17.99 -6.80 23.47
CA VAL A 412 18.19 -7.89 24.43
C VAL A 412 18.72 -9.12 23.72
N LYS A 413 19.48 -9.95 24.44
CA LYS A 413 19.98 -11.23 23.95
C LYS A 413 19.38 -12.36 24.80
N HIS A 414 18.89 -13.39 24.12
CA HIS A 414 18.35 -14.60 24.72
C HIS A 414 19.21 -15.80 24.31
N ASP A 415 19.54 -16.68 25.26
CA ASP A 415 20.45 -17.83 25.03
C ASP A 415 20.02 -18.74 23.87
N LYS A 416 18.70 -18.94 23.72
CA LYS A 416 18.13 -19.81 22.67
C LYS A 416 17.77 -19.10 21.36
N PHE A 417 17.48 -17.80 21.40
CA PHE A 417 16.86 -17.07 20.27
C PHE A 417 17.73 -15.94 19.73
N GLY A 418 18.91 -15.69 20.33
CA GLY A 418 19.85 -14.69 19.88
C GLY A 418 19.41 -13.27 20.26
N GLY A 419 19.88 -12.28 19.48
CA GLY A 419 19.53 -10.87 19.67
C GLY A 419 18.11 -10.54 19.21
N GLY A 420 17.42 -9.70 19.96
CA GLY A 420 16.08 -9.22 19.64
C GLY A 420 15.75 -7.87 20.27
N THR A 421 14.69 -7.25 19.80
CA THR A 421 14.21 -5.95 20.30
C THR A 421 12.92 -6.15 21.08
N VAL A 422 12.85 -5.58 22.28
CA VAL A 422 11.62 -5.61 23.10
C VAL A 422 10.55 -4.76 22.45
N ILE A 423 9.39 -5.34 22.17
CA ILE A 423 8.27 -4.65 21.51
C ILE A 423 7.12 -4.33 22.46
N GLY A 424 6.97 -5.08 23.56
CA GLY A 424 5.89 -4.85 24.51
C GLY A 424 5.95 -5.73 25.75
N TYR A 425 5.03 -5.47 26.68
CA TYR A 425 4.76 -6.28 27.86
C TYR A 425 3.27 -6.61 27.91
N GLU A 426 2.95 -7.84 28.28
CA GLU A 426 1.57 -8.30 28.45
C GLU A 426 1.44 -9.06 29.78
N GLY A 427 0.35 -8.84 30.50
CA GLY A 427 0.05 -9.58 31.74
C GLY A 427 0.06 -8.73 33.01
N ASN A 428 -0.13 -9.40 34.15
CA ASN A 428 -0.21 -8.80 35.48
C ASN A 428 1.09 -9.06 36.26
N GLU A 429 1.25 -8.46 37.45
CA GLU A 429 2.46 -8.60 38.29
C GLU A 429 2.92 -10.05 38.55
N ASN A 430 1.99 -11.03 38.55
CA ASN A 430 2.29 -12.46 38.78
C ASN A 430 2.38 -13.33 37.50
N ASP A 431 2.09 -12.80 36.31
CA ASP A 431 2.24 -13.52 35.02
C ASP A 431 2.66 -12.52 33.94
N LEU A 432 3.80 -11.85 34.18
CA LEU A 432 4.34 -10.86 33.26
C LEU A 432 5.05 -11.55 32.11
N ARG A 433 4.63 -11.22 30.88
CA ARG A 433 5.24 -11.69 29.64
C ARG A 433 5.86 -10.51 28.91
N ILE A 434 7.05 -10.74 28.38
CA ILE A 434 7.78 -9.80 27.54
C ILE A 434 7.70 -10.27 26.09
N GLU A 435 7.36 -9.35 25.21
CA GLU A 435 7.27 -9.60 23.78
C GLU A 435 8.54 -9.10 23.10
N ILE A 436 9.24 -9.98 22.38
CA ILE A 436 10.54 -9.69 21.76
C ILE A 436 10.52 -10.12 20.31
N LYS A 437 10.94 -9.22 19.41
CA LYS A 437 11.21 -9.52 18.01
C LYS A 437 12.66 -9.96 17.84
N PHE A 438 12.88 -11.27 17.72
CA PHE A 438 14.19 -11.84 17.48
C PHE A 438 14.57 -11.76 16.00
N GLN A 439 15.84 -11.44 15.71
CA GLN A 439 16.34 -11.26 14.34
C GLN A 439 16.11 -12.49 13.45
N ASN A 440 16.29 -13.70 14.01
CA ASN A 440 16.21 -14.96 13.25
C ASN A 440 14.96 -15.80 13.57
N HIS A 441 14.14 -15.39 14.54
CA HIS A 441 13.05 -16.22 15.08
C HIS A 441 11.69 -15.52 15.16
N GLY A 442 11.58 -14.30 14.63
CA GLY A 442 10.35 -13.53 14.63
C GLY A 442 9.92 -13.11 16.03
N ILE A 443 8.63 -12.85 16.20
CA ILE A 443 8.08 -12.38 17.48
C ILE A 443 7.84 -13.57 18.42
N LYS A 444 8.35 -13.45 19.65
CA LYS A 444 8.13 -14.44 20.71
C LYS A 444 7.72 -13.75 22.00
N MET A 445 6.71 -14.34 22.64
CA MET A 445 6.28 -14.01 23.99
C MET A 445 7.00 -14.92 24.99
N LEU A 446 7.72 -14.33 25.93
CA LEU A 446 8.45 -15.04 26.97
C LEU A 446 7.95 -14.61 28.35
N ALA A 447 7.73 -15.56 29.26
CA ALA A 447 7.45 -15.24 30.65
C ALA A 447 8.70 -14.66 31.32
N MET A 448 8.58 -13.49 31.95
CA MET A 448 9.71 -12.72 32.46
C MET A 448 10.53 -13.50 33.51
N GLU A 449 9.88 -14.33 34.32
CA GLU A 449 10.54 -15.20 35.31
C GLU A 449 11.51 -16.23 34.68
N TYR A 450 11.29 -16.59 33.42
CA TYR A 450 12.04 -17.64 32.73
C TYR A 450 12.84 -17.14 31.52
N ALA A 451 12.67 -15.87 31.12
CA ALA A 451 13.21 -15.33 29.88
C ALA A 451 14.74 -15.16 29.85
N LYS A 452 15.44 -15.18 30.99
CA LYS A 452 16.92 -15.10 31.12
C LYS A 452 17.58 -14.17 30.07
N LEU A 453 17.16 -12.91 30.04
CA LEU A 453 17.60 -11.94 29.04
C LEU A 453 18.84 -11.19 29.52
N THR A 454 19.82 -11.00 28.64
CA THR A 454 20.95 -10.07 28.86
C THR A 454 20.76 -8.80 28.03
N LYS A 455 20.91 -7.63 28.64
CA LYS A 455 20.88 -6.35 27.92
C LYS A 455 22.16 -6.20 27.09
N VAL A 456 22.00 -5.74 25.84
CA VAL A 456 23.11 -5.51 24.90
C VAL A 456 23.46 -4.03 24.86
#